data_AF-A0A975N177-F1
#
_entry.id   AF-A0A975N177-F1
#
_cell.length_a   1.000
_cell.length_b   1.000
_cell.length_c   1.000
_cell.angle_alpha   90.00
_cell.angle_beta   90.00
_cell.angle_gamma   90.00
#
_symmetry.space_group_name_H-M   'P 1'
#
loop_
_entity.id
_entity.type
_entity.pdbx_description
1 polymer ?
#
loop_
_entity_poly.entity_id
_entity_poly.type
_entity_poly.pdbx_seq_one_letter_code
_entity_poly.pdbx_strand_id
1 'polypeptide(L)'
;MRPGKTALAALVSVLGLSLAACGQQPQRVSPGAEPDGPGISRGEAEQQAPTVRWTDEYCLAVGKLVQSLSVMPAVDPSSTERALQTSSKLLGTMITGLDDTLQQLRQLPPSPVRSGEGVRDTAIETFSGARAKVAAARQRVDSTPPGDPSAKDALSAASGPIDEVSKIGLLDGFTTVPELSTASAQAVSCQQLTNHGGPSASLSQPGTR
;
A
#
# COMPACT_ATOMS: atom_id res chain seq x y z
N MET A 1 48.03 6.15 11.67
CA MET A 1 49.33 5.63 11.20
C MET A 1 49.37 4.13 11.45
N ARG A 2 49.51 3.31 10.40
CA ARG A 2 49.88 1.88 10.49
C ARG A 2 51.39 1.77 10.36
N PRO A 3 52.01 0.80 11.06
CA PRO A 3 52.60 -0.35 10.37
C PRO A 3 52.31 -1.64 11.16
N GLY A 4 52.10 -2.84 10.61
CA GLY A 4 52.66 -3.47 9.43
C GLY A 4 53.89 -4.29 9.81
N LYS A 5 53.75 -5.61 10.03
CA LYS A 5 54.82 -6.62 9.94
C LYS A 5 54.29 -8.06 10.06
N THR A 6 54.36 -8.76 8.93
CA THR A 6 54.29 -10.21 8.77
C THR A 6 55.59 -10.88 9.21
N ALA A 7 55.52 -12.05 9.85
CA ALA A 7 56.66 -12.96 10.00
C ALA A 7 56.18 -14.41 9.90
N LEU A 8 56.72 -15.12 8.91
CA LEU A 8 56.64 -16.56 8.71
C LEU A 8 57.47 -17.30 9.76
N ALA A 9 56.96 -18.42 10.26
CA ALA A 9 57.81 -19.49 10.81
C ALA A 9 57.17 -20.84 10.48
N ALA A 10 57.77 -21.53 9.52
CA ALA A 10 57.56 -22.95 9.24
C ALA A 10 58.32 -23.78 10.27
N LEU A 11 57.66 -24.77 10.87
CA LEU A 11 58.32 -25.85 11.60
C LEU A 11 57.71 -27.19 11.18
N VAL A 12 58.63 -28.12 10.99
CA VAL A 12 58.55 -29.37 10.23
C VAL A 12 58.37 -30.54 11.22
N SER A 13 57.59 -31.54 10.79
CA SER A 13 57.58 -32.95 11.23
C SER A 13 57.08 -33.29 12.64
N VAL A 14 56.19 -34.28 12.72
CA VAL A 14 56.53 -35.69 13.04
C VAL A 14 55.22 -36.52 13.12
N LEU A 15 55.22 -37.67 12.43
CA LEU A 15 54.21 -38.73 12.55
C LEU A 15 54.19 -39.31 13.97
N GLY A 16 52.99 -39.50 14.52
CA GLY A 16 52.75 -40.34 15.69
C GLY A 16 51.35 -40.93 15.65
N LEU A 17 51.25 -42.22 15.30
CA LEU A 17 50.07 -43.04 15.60
C LEU A 17 50.06 -43.34 17.11
N SER A 18 49.00 -42.94 17.80
CA SER A 18 48.74 -43.35 19.19
C SER A 18 47.24 -43.62 19.41
N LEU A 19 46.94 -44.91 19.43
CA LEU A 19 46.04 -45.68 20.31
C LEU A 19 44.84 -44.98 21.00
N ALA A 20 43.72 -45.72 20.95
CA ALA A 20 42.44 -45.49 21.60
C ALA A 20 42.53 -45.02 23.07
N ALA A 21 41.77 -43.98 23.39
CA ALA A 21 41.40 -43.60 24.75
C ALA A 21 39.93 -43.15 24.77
N CYS A 22 39.13 -43.78 25.63
CA CYS A 22 37.76 -43.42 25.95
C CYS A 22 37.70 -42.05 26.65
N GLY A 23 36.71 -41.21 26.32
CA GLY A 23 36.38 -40.05 27.14
C GLY A 23 35.63 -38.96 26.39
N GLN A 24 34.33 -38.81 26.72
CA GLN A 24 33.46 -37.65 26.55
C GLN A 24 33.81 -36.64 25.44
N GLN A 25 33.03 -36.68 24.34
CA GLN A 25 32.95 -35.56 23.41
C GLN A 25 32.45 -34.30 24.13
N PRO A 26 33.25 -33.21 24.20
CA PRO A 26 32.69 -31.90 24.46
C PRO A 26 31.81 -31.55 23.27
N GLN A 27 30.54 -31.24 23.55
CA GLN A 27 29.60 -30.77 22.54
C GLN A 27 30.25 -29.58 21.82
N ARG A 28 30.50 -29.73 20.52
CA ARG A 28 30.78 -28.58 19.66
C ARG A 28 29.53 -27.71 19.75
N VAL A 29 29.65 -26.60 20.46
CA VAL A 29 28.72 -25.48 20.35
C VAL A 29 28.84 -25.02 18.89
N SER A 30 27.89 -25.43 18.06
CA SER A 30 27.70 -24.82 16.75
C SER A 30 27.25 -23.38 17.02
N PRO A 31 27.95 -22.35 16.52
CA PRO A 31 27.42 -20.99 16.53
C PRO A 31 26.33 -20.94 15.46
N GLY A 32 25.10 -21.22 15.87
CA GLY A 32 23.95 -21.24 14.96
C GLY A 32 22.63 -21.70 15.57
N ALA A 33 22.53 -21.88 16.89
CA ALA A 33 21.23 -21.96 17.53
C ALA A 33 20.69 -20.52 17.66
N GLU A 34 20.01 -20.05 16.61
CA GLU A 34 19.05 -18.96 16.73
C GLU A 34 18.07 -19.29 17.86
N PRO A 35 17.67 -18.31 18.69
CA PRO A 35 16.75 -18.55 19.79
C PRO A 35 15.40 -18.99 19.22
N ASP A 36 14.94 -20.16 19.66
CA ASP A 36 13.61 -20.73 19.48
C ASP A 36 12.58 -19.85 20.23
N GLY A 37 12.39 -18.64 19.72
CA GLY A 37 11.26 -17.77 20.06
C GLY A 37 10.15 -17.99 19.03
N PRO A 38 8.91 -17.51 19.30
CA PRO A 38 7.80 -17.60 18.36
C PRO A 38 7.93 -16.65 17.14
N GLY A 39 9.16 -16.45 16.65
CA GLY A 39 9.49 -15.64 15.49
C GLY A 39 9.64 -16.51 14.24
N ILE A 40 9.25 -15.96 13.10
CA ILE A 40 9.49 -16.54 11.77
C ILE A 40 11.00 -16.70 11.57
N SER A 41 11.43 -17.83 10.99
CA SER A 41 12.84 -18.05 10.70
C SER A 41 13.35 -17.04 9.67
N ARG A 42 14.67 -16.79 9.68
CA ARG A 42 15.32 -15.90 8.70
C ARG A 42 14.99 -16.29 7.25
N GLY A 43 14.98 -17.58 6.96
CA GLY A 43 14.67 -18.10 5.62
C GLY A 43 13.22 -17.82 5.19
N GLU A 44 12.27 -17.85 6.12
CA GLU A 44 10.87 -17.52 5.86
C GLU A 44 10.69 -16.00 5.64
N ALA A 45 11.39 -15.17 6.40
CA ALA A 45 11.37 -13.71 6.22
C ALA A 45 11.93 -13.30 4.84
N GLU A 46 13.02 -13.93 4.40
CA GLU A 46 13.60 -13.69 3.07
C GLU A 46 12.66 -14.11 1.93
N GLN A 47 11.89 -15.18 2.11
CA GLN A 47 10.89 -15.63 1.14
C GLN A 47 9.66 -14.70 1.07
N GLN A 48 9.28 -14.07 2.18
CA GLN A 48 8.15 -13.14 2.23
C GLN A 48 8.49 -11.72 1.72
N ALA A 49 9.77 -11.34 1.71
CA ALA A 49 10.19 -9.98 1.36
C ALA A 49 9.67 -9.46 0.00
N PRO A 50 9.63 -10.24 -1.10
CA PRO A 50 9.05 -9.78 -2.37
C PRO A 50 7.56 -9.46 -2.25
N THR A 51 6.79 -10.27 -1.51
CA THR A 51 5.36 -10.07 -1.29
C THR A 51 5.08 -8.85 -0.43
N VAL A 52 5.89 -8.64 0.63
CA VAL A 52 5.82 -7.43 1.47
C VAL A 52 6.09 -6.18 0.63
N ARG A 53 7.14 -6.18 -0.19
CA ARG A 53 7.46 -5.04 -1.06
C ARG A 53 6.35 -4.73 -2.06
N TRP A 54 5.85 -5.76 -2.76
CA TRP A 54 4.75 -5.58 -3.72
C TRP A 54 3.48 -5.02 -3.05
N THR A 55 3.17 -5.54 -1.86
CA THR A 55 2.05 -5.07 -1.04
C THR A 55 2.24 -3.62 -0.59
N ASP A 56 3.44 -3.24 -0.20
CA ASP A 56 3.77 -1.86 0.17
C ASP A 56 3.57 -0.89 -1.01
N GLU A 57 4.06 -1.26 -2.20
CA GLU A 57 3.88 -0.46 -3.42
C GLU A 57 2.40 -0.35 -3.83
N TYR A 58 1.62 -1.44 -3.68
CA TYR A 58 0.17 -1.39 -3.86
C TYR A 58 -0.49 -0.38 -2.91
N CYS A 59 -0.12 -0.44 -1.62
CA CYS A 59 -0.63 0.49 -0.61
C CYS A 59 -0.21 1.94 -0.89
N LEU A 60 1.01 2.18 -1.37
CA LEU A 60 1.43 3.51 -1.84
C LEU A 60 0.56 4.01 -3.01
N ALA A 61 0.26 3.13 -3.97
CA ALA A 61 -0.56 3.47 -5.13
C ALA A 61 -1.97 3.92 -4.75
N VAL A 62 -2.65 3.17 -3.88
CA VAL A 62 -4.00 3.52 -3.41
C VAL A 62 -3.98 4.66 -2.38
N GLY A 63 -2.89 4.83 -1.63
CA GLY A 63 -2.73 5.91 -0.66
C GLY A 63 -2.64 7.30 -1.28
N LYS A 64 -2.23 7.40 -2.55
CA LYS A 64 -2.29 8.68 -3.29
C LYS A 64 -3.71 9.22 -3.42
N LEU A 65 -4.70 8.34 -3.55
CA LEU A 65 -6.10 8.77 -3.56
C LEU A 65 -6.47 9.40 -2.22
N VAL A 66 -6.14 8.75 -1.09
CA VAL A 66 -6.35 9.30 0.25
C VAL A 66 -5.73 10.69 0.38
N GLN A 67 -4.48 10.82 -0.06
CA GLN A 67 -3.77 12.10 0.00
C GLN A 67 -4.44 13.17 -0.86
N SER A 68 -4.84 12.84 -2.08
CA SER A 68 -5.56 13.77 -2.97
C SER A 68 -6.90 14.20 -2.36
N LEU A 69 -7.64 13.26 -1.77
CA LEU A 69 -8.91 13.51 -1.12
C LEU A 69 -8.77 14.40 0.14
N SER A 70 -7.64 14.32 0.85
CA SER A 70 -7.40 15.15 2.05
C SER A 70 -7.19 16.64 1.78
N VAL A 71 -6.90 17.03 0.52
CA VAL A 71 -6.68 18.42 0.11
C VAL A 71 -7.80 18.94 -0.80
N MET A 72 -8.97 18.28 -0.78
CA MET A 72 -10.09 18.64 -1.63
C MET A 72 -10.63 20.05 -1.32
N PRO A 73 -10.96 20.84 -2.35
CA PRO A 73 -11.60 22.13 -2.16
C PRO A 73 -13.03 21.95 -1.67
N ALA A 74 -13.46 22.79 -0.73
CA ALA A 74 -14.86 22.85 -0.32
C ALA A 74 -15.74 23.50 -1.41
N VAL A 75 -17.00 23.07 -1.49
CA VAL A 75 -18.02 23.75 -2.31
C VAL A 75 -18.39 25.07 -1.65
N ASP A 76 -18.42 26.16 -2.42
CA ASP A 76 -18.83 27.50 -1.99
C ASP A 76 -20.32 27.73 -2.30
N PRO A 77 -21.21 27.73 -1.28
CA PRO A 77 -22.64 27.87 -1.49
C PRO A 77 -23.12 29.33 -1.59
N SER A 78 -22.21 30.32 -1.67
CA SER A 78 -22.58 31.74 -1.67
C SER A 78 -23.40 32.20 -2.88
N SER A 79 -23.30 31.47 -3.99
CA SER A 79 -24.17 31.62 -5.16
C SER A 79 -24.22 30.33 -5.96
N THR A 80 -25.23 30.16 -6.83
CA THR A 80 -25.31 29.00 -7.74
C THR A 80 -24.08 28.90 -8.64
N GLU A 81 -23.58 30.04 -9.14
CA GLU A 81 -22.38 30.10 -9.97
C GLU A 81 -21.13 29.62 -9.21
N ARG A 82 -20.93 30.13 -7.98
CA ARG A 82 -19.83 29.70 -7.10
C ARG A 82 -19.94 28.22 -6.76
N ALA A 83 -21.14 27.72 -6.49
CA ALA A 83 -21.37 26.32 -6.18
C ALA A 83 -21.00 25.43 -7.38
N LEU A 84 -21.49 25.74 -8.59
CA LEU A 84 -21.15 24.99 -9.81
C LEU A 84 -19.64 25.00 -10.08
N GLN A 85 -19.00 26.18 -9.99
CA GLN A 85 -17.57 26.32 -10.22
C GLN A 85 -16.74 25.49 -9.23
N THR A 86 -17.06 25.58 -7.94
CA THR A 86 -16.31 24.88 -6.89
C THR A 86 -16.60 23.38 -6.88
N SER A 87 -17.83 22.95 -7.20
CA SER A 87 -18.17 21.54 -7.43
C SER A 87 -17.41 20.97 -8.63
N SER A 88 -17.29 21.69 -9.74
CA SER A 88 -16.48 21.25 -10.89
C SER A 88 -15.01 21.07 -10.51
N LYS A 89 -14.46 22.01 -9.73
CA LYS A 89 -13.08 21.94 -9.23
C LYS A 89 -12.87 20.74 -8.31
N LEU A 90 -13.79 20.51 -7.37
CA LEU A 90 -13.78 19.37 -6.47
C LEU A 90 -13.76 18.04 -7.24
N LEU A 91 -14.70 17.86 -8.17
CA LEU A 91 -14.78 16.66 -9.01
C LEU A 91 -13.52 16.50 -9.87
N GLY A 92 -12.95 17.61 -10.35
CA GLY A 92 -11.67 17.61 -11.08
C GLY A 92 -10.52 17.07 -10.23
N THR A 93 -10.37 17.53 -8.99
CA THR A 93 -9.36 17.02 -8.04
C THR A 93 -9.53 15.52 -7.81
N MET A 94 -10.76 15.03 -7.67
CA MET A 94 -11.03 13.60 -7.50
C MET A 94 -10.65 12.78 -8.74
N ILE A 95 -10.95 13.27 -9.95
CA ILE A 95 -10.56 12.61 -11.20
C ILE A 95 -9.04 12.49 -11.26
N THR A 96 -8.30 13.55 -10.94
CA THR A 96 -6.82 13.50 -10.91
C THR A 96 -6.32 12.47 -9.90
N GLY A 97 -6.87 12.44 -8.67
CA GLY A 97 -6.49 11.45 -7.67
C GLY A 97 -6.74 10.00 -8.11
N LEU A 98 -7.88 9.75 -8.76
CA LEU A 98 -8.23 8.44 -9.31
C LEU A 98 -7.34 8.05 -10.50
N ASP A 99 -7.04 9.00 -11.40
CA ASP A 99 -6.14 8.76 -12.54
C ASP A 99 -4.71 8.43 -12.07
N ASP A 100 -4.20 9.15 -11.05
CA ASP A 100 -2.90 8.87 -10.45
C ASP A 100 -2.85 7.47 -9.81
N THR A 101 -3.87 7.09 -9.03
CA THR A 101 -3.95 5.75 -8.44
C THR A 101 -4.03 4.65 -9.51
N LEU A 102 -4.87 4.84 -10.54
CA LEU A 102 -4.96 3.89 -11.66
C LEU A 102 -3.64 3.74 -12.41
N GLN A 103 -2.92 4.84 -12.62
CA GLN A 103 -1.61 4.82 -13.26
C GLN A 103 -0.62 4.00 -12.43
N GLN A 104 -0.53 4.26 -11.12
CA GLN A 104 0.40 3.56 -10.23
C GLN A 104 0.07 2.07 -10.11
N LEU A 105 -1.21 1.71 -9.96
CA LEU A 105 -1.63 0.30 -9.92
C LEU A 105 -1.22 -0.44 -11.19
N ARG A 106 -1.39 0.16 -12.37
CA ARG A 106 -0.97 -0.44 -13.65
C ARG A 106 0.54 -0.54 -13.83
N GLN A 107 1.30 0.26 -13.10
CA GLN A 107 2.77 0.26 -13.14
C GLN A 107 3.39 -0.70 -12.13
N LEU A 108 2.59 -1.31 -11.24
CA LEU A 108 3.09 -2.34 -10.34
C LEU A 108 3.70 -3.50 -11.13
N PRO A 109 4.83 -4.04 -10.67
CA PRO A 109 5.35 -5.27 -11.25
C PRO A 109 4.36 -6.43 -11.04
N PRO A 110 4.52 -7.53 -11.78
CA PRO A 110 3.75 -8.74 -11.53
C PRO A 110 3.81 -9.15 -10.07
N SER A 111 2.67 -9.54 -9.51
CA SER A 111 2.53 -9.98 -8.14
C SER A 111 3.33 -11.27 -7.93
N PRO A 112 4.14 -11.35 -6.86
CA PRO A 112 4.81 -12.58 -6.48
C PRO A 112 3.83 -13.65 -5.98
N VAL A 113 2.58 -13.28 -5.71
CA VAL A 113 1.49 -14.18 -5.29
C VAL A 113 0.51 -14.33 -6.44
N ARG A 114 0.21 -15.57 -6.85
CA ARG A 114 -0.65 -15.85 -8.01
C ARG A 114 -2.01 -15.14 -7.96
N SER A 115 -2.64 -15.10 -6.79
CA SER A 115 -3.94 -14.44 -6.58
C SER A 115 -3.84 -12.92 -6.44
N GLY A 116 -2.65 -12.36 -6.24
CA GLY A 116 -2.48 -10.91 -6.08
C GLY A 116 -2.70 -10.10 -7.35
N GLU A 117 -2.51 -10.72 -8.52
CA GLU A 117 -2.90 -10.11 -9.80
C GLU A 117 -4.41 -9.83 -9.84
N GLY A 118 -5.23 -10.79 -9.41
CA GLY A 118 -6.70 -10.62 -9.38
C GLY A 118 -7.15 -9.52 -8.42
N VAL A 119 -6.45 -9.35 -7.28
CA VAL A 119 -6.71 -8.24 -6.35
C VAL A 119 -6.41 -6.89 -7.01
N ARG A 120 -5.26 -6.76 -7.68
CA ARG A 120 -4.89 -5.54 -8.41
C ARG A 120 -5.88 -5.24 -9.53
N ASP A 121 -6.27 -6.23 -10.31
CA ASP A 121 -7.15 -6.05 -11.46
C ASP A 121 -8.57 -5.63 -11.01
N THR A 122 -9.08 -6.22 -9.93
CA THR A 122 -10.35 -5.82 -9.29
C THR A 122 -10.30 -4.38 -8.78
N ALA A 123 -9.18 -3.97 -8.18
CA ALA A 123 -8.98 -2.60 -7.75
C ALA A 123 -8.98 -1.62 -8.94
N ILE A 124 -8.27 -1.95 -10.02
CA ILE A 124 -8.24 -1.15 -11.26
C ILE A 124 -9.66 -0.99 -11.82
N GLU A 125 -10.46 -2.05 -11.87
CA GLU A 125 -11.85 -1.99 -12.33
C GLU A 125 -12.68 -1.07 -11.45
N THR A 126 -12.58 -1.22 -10.12
CA THR A 126 -13.32 -0.43 -9.13
C THR A 126 -12.99 1.06 -9.26
N PHE A 127 -11.70 1.43 -9.26
CA PHE A 127 -11.27 2.82 -9.40
C PHE A 127 -11.63 3.41 -10.76
N SER A 128 -11.56 2.62 -11.84
CA SER A 128 -11.95 3.06 -13.18
C SER A 128 -13.46 3.35 -13.26
N GLY A 129 -14.29 2.49 -12.66
CA GLY A 129 -15.73 2.70 -12.56
C GLY A 129 -16.08 3.97 -11.78
N ALA A 130 -15.44 4.17 -10.63
CA ALA A 130 -15.62 5.39 -9.83
C ALA A 130 -15.21 6.64 -10.61
N ARG A 131 -14.04 6.61 -11.27
CA ARG A 131 -13.53 7.71 -12.11
C ARG A 131 -14.51 8.10 -13.22
N ALA A 132 -15.11 7.11 -13.90
CA ALA A 132 -16.11 7.35 -14.92
C ALA A 132 -17.36 8.07 -14.37
N LYS A 133 -17.84 7.66 -13.19
CA LYS A 133 -19.00 8.29 -12.52
C LYS A 133 -18.72 9.72 -12.08
N VAL A 134 -17.55 9.98 -11.50
CA VAL A 134 -17.10 11.33 -11.12
C VAL A 134 -16.98 12.22 -12.36
N ALA A 135 -16.39 11.71 -13.45
CA ALA A 135 -16.30 12.45 -14.72
C ALA A 135 -17.68 12.79 -15.30
N ALA A 136 -18.63 11.87 -15.27
CA ALA A 136 -20.00 12.11 -15.72
C ALA A 136 -20.73 13.15 -14.86
N ALA A 137 -20.52 13.15 -13.53
CA ALA A 137 -21.03 14.22 -12.67
C ALA A 137 -20.38 15.57 -12.99
N ARG A 138 -19.06 15.60 -13.20
CA ARG A 138 -18.34 16.83 -13.55
C ARG A 138 -18.85 17.42 -14.85
N GLN A 139 -19.06 16.59 -15.87
CA GLN A 139 -19.61 17.01 -17.15
C GLN A 139 -21.01 17.63 -17.00
N ARG A 140 -21.87 17.04 -16.15
CA ARG A 140 -23.20 17.61 -15.88
C ARG A 140 -23.10 18.98 -15.21
N VAL A 141 -22.22 19.13 -14.21
CA VAL A 141 -21.96 20.42 -13.56
C VAL A 141 -21.42 21.45 -14.55
N ASP A 142 -20.39 21.09 -15.33
CA ASP A 142 -19.75 21.97 -16.33
C ASP A 142 -20.70 22.42 -17.44
N SER A 143 -21.68 21.58 -17.78
CA SER A 143 -22.66 21.88 -18.84
C SER A 143 -23.88 22.65 -18.34
N THR A 144 -24.02 22.89 -17.03
CA THR A 144 -25.21 23.53 -16.45
C THR A 144 -24.99 25.04 -16.26
N PRO A 145 -25.78 25.91 -16.91
CA PRO A 145 -25.72 27.35 -16.67
C PRO A 145 -26.16 27.73 -15.23
N PRO A 146 -25.55 28.75 -14.59
CA PRO A 146 -25.93 29.18 -13.23
C PRO A 146 -27.38 29.64 -13.04
N GLY A 147 -28.06 30.03 -14.11
CA GLY A 147 -29.48 30.42 -14.11
C GLY A 147 -30.44 29.30 -14.54
N ASP A 148 -29.93 28.11 -14.84
CA ASP A 148 -30.75 26.99 -15.28
C ASP A 148 -31.54 26.41 -14.09
N PRO A 149 -32.85 26.14 -14.24
CA PRO A 149 -33.63 25.42 -13.24
C PRO A 149 -32.99 24.08 -12.78
N SER A 150 -32.22 23.42 -13.65
CA SER A 150 -31.53 22.16 -13.34
C SER A 150 -30.25 22.32 -12.52
N ALA A 151 -29.81 23.55 -12.20
CA ALA A 151 -28.56 23.78 -11.46
C ALA A 151 -28.55 23.10 -10.08
N LYS A 152 -29.69 23.09 -9.39
CA LYS A 152 -29.82 22.39 -8.11
C LYS A 152 -29.64 20.88 -8.27
N ASP A 153 -30.27 20.29 -9.29
CA ASP A 153 -30.18 18.86 -9.56
C ASP A 153 -28.76 18.46 -9.98
N ALA A 154 -28.08 19.28 -10.76
CA ALA A 154 -26.68 19.05 -11.14
C ALA A 154 -25.75 19.06 -9.92
N LEU A 155 -25.94 20.00 -9.00
CA LEU A 155 -25.19 20.08 -7.74
C LEU A 155 -25.48 18.90 -6.82
N SER A 156 -26.75 18.50 -6.65
CA SER A 156 -27.12 17.33 -5.84
C SER A 156 -26.60 16.02 -6.43
N ALA A 157 -26.61 15.89 -7.76
CA ALA A 157 -26.10 14.70 -8.44
C ALA A 157 -24.57 14.57 -8.37
N ALA A 158 -23.84 15.63 -8.03
CA ALA A 158 -22.41 15.60 -7.81
C ALA A 158 -22.02 14.83 -6.53
N SER A 159 -22.87 14.83 -5.50
CA SER A 159 -22.58 14.18 -4.21
C SER A 159 -22.50 12.66 -4.29
N GLY A 160 -23.33 12.03 -5.13
CA GLY A 160 -23.40 10.56 -5.21
C GLY A 160 -22.06 9.89 -5.56
N PRO A 161 -21.38 10.29 -6.66
CA PRO A 161 -20.07 9.75 -6.99
C PRO A 161 -18.97 10.07 -5.96
N ILE A 162 -19.08 11.21 -5.26
CA ILE A 162 -18.14 11.57 -4.19
C ILE A 162 -18.27 10.58 -3.03
N ASP A 163 -19.52 10.33 -2.60
CA ASP A 163 -19.82 9.36 -1.54
C ASP A 163 -19.39 7.95 -1.92
N GLU A 164 -19.58 7.55 -3.18
CA GLU A 164 -19.16 6.25 -3.67
C GLU A 164 -17.63 6.07 -3.60
N VAL A 165 -16.87 7.08 -4.06
CA VAL A 165 -15.40 7.07 -3.92
C VAL A 165 -14.99 6.95 -2.46
N SER A 166 -15.69 7.65 -1.54
CA SER A 166 -15.36 7.59 -0.11
C SER A 166 -15.52 6.20 0.52
N LYS A 167 -16.35 5.35 -0.10
CA LYS A 167 -16.67 3.99 0.39
C LYS A 167 -15.80 2.90 -0.20
N ILE A 168 -14.91 3.22 -1.13
CA ILE A 168 -14.01 2.22 -1.73
C ILE A 168 -13.11 1.65 -0.62
N GLY A 169 -13.13 0.33 -0.46
CA GLY A 169 -12.20 -0.40 0.40
C GLY A 169 -10.85 -0.50 -0.28
N LEU A 170 -9.89 0.32 0.14
CA LEU A 170 -8.59 0.43 -0.53
C LEU A 170 -7.77 -0.88 -0.52
N LEU A 171 -8.05 -1.75 0.45
CA LEU A 171 -7.40 -3.05 0.64
C LEU A 171 -8.38 -4.22 0.42
N ASP A 172 -9.50 -4.00 -0.28
CA ASP A 172 -10.45 -5.06 -0.58
C ASP A 172 -9.76 -6.21 -1.32
N GLY A 173 -10.10 -7.44 -0.93
CA GLY A 173 -9.47 -8.66 -1.45
C GLY A 173 -8.21 -9.11 -0.69
N PHE A 174 -7.51 -8.24 0.05
CA PHE A 174 -6.30 -8.64 0.79
C PHE A 174 -6.57 -9.69 1.85
N THR A 175 -7.70 -9.60 2.57
CA THR A 175 -8.08 -10.57 3.60
C THR A 175 -8.47 -11.93 3.04
N THR A 176 -8.75 -12.02 1.73
CA THR A 176 -9.08 -13.27 1.03
C THR A 176 -7.84 -14.02 0.53
N VAL A 177 -6.67 -13.38 0.58
CA VAL A 177 -5.37 -13.94 0.17
C VAL A 177 -4.41 -13.90 1.36
N PRO A 178 -4.19 -15.04 2.07
CA PRO A 178 -3.42 -15.06 3.33
C PRO A 178 -2.03 -14.43 3.24
N GLU A 179 -1.34 -14.61 2.11
CA GLU A 179 -0.01 -14.05 1.87
C GLU A 179 -0.05 -12.52 1.78
N LEU A 180 -1.08 -11.95 1.14
CA LEU A 180 -1.28 -10.50 1.07
C LEU A 180 -1.77 -9.94 2.40
N SER A 181 -2.65 -10.64 3.10
CA SER A 181 -3.06 -10.24 4.46
C SER A 181 -1.85 -10.15 5.39
N THR A 182 -0.98 -11.16 5.38
CA THR A 182 0.25 -11.17 6.20
C THR A 182 1.23 -10.08 5.76
N ALA A 183 1.42 -9.92 4.46
CA ALA A 183 2.29 -8.88 3.92
C ALA A 183 1.80 -7.46 4.24
N SER A 184 0.49 -7.23 4.21
CA SER A 184 -0.09 -5.91 4.53
C SER A 184 0.11 -5.50 5.97
N ALA A 185 0.17 -6.47 6.90
CA ALA A 185 0.51 -6.20 8.29
C ALA A 185 1.98 -5.79 8.48
N GLN A 186 2.87 -6.12 7.53
CA GLN A 186 4.30 -5.80 7.59
C GLN A 186 4.66 -4.57 6.75
N ALA A 187 3.88 -4.26 5.72
CA ALA A 187 4.11 -3.14 4.82
C ALA A 187 3.77 -1.80 5.49
N VAL A 188 4.76 -0.90 5.54
CA VAL A 188 4.67 0.40 6.22
C VAL A 188 3.57 1.27 5.61
N SER A 189 3.47 1.28 4.29
CA SER A 189 2.49 2.08 3.57
C SER A 189 1.06 1.58 3.83
N CYS A 190 0.87 0.27 3.98
CA CYS A 190 -0.42 -0.31 4.35
C CYS A 190 -0.81 0.04 5.79
N GLN A 191 0.15 -0.03 6.72
CA GLN A 191 -0.07 0.39 8.11
C GLN A 191 -0.47 1.86 8.21
N GLN A 192 0.16 2.75 7.43
CA GLN A 192 -0.23 4.16 7.37
C GLN A 192 -1.68 4.32 6.90
N LEU A 193 -2.10 3.58 5.87
CA LEU A 193 -3.49 3.60 5.41
C LEU A 193 -4.49 3.14 6.47
N THR A 194 -4.19 2.06 7.19
CA THR A 194 -5.09 1.54 8.23
C THR A 194 -5.10 2.41 9.49
N ASN A 195 -3.98 3.05 9.82
CA ASN A 195 -3.88 3.95 10.97
C ASN A 195 -4.58 5.29 10.72
N HIS A 196 -4.69 5.70 9.46
CA HIS A 196 -5.47 6.88 9.05
C HIS A 196 -6.92 6.54 8.64
N GLY A 197 -7.32 5.26 8.61
CA GLY A 197 -8.63 4.80 8.12
C GLY A 197 -9.35 3.71 8.94
N GLY A 198 -8.83 3.30 10.09
CA GLY A 198 -9.41 2.24 10.94
C GLY A 198 -9.30 0.83 10.33
N PRO A 199 -9.76 -0.24 11.05
CA PRO A 199 -9.65 -1.65 10.62
C PRO A 199 -10.51 -2.02 9.39
N SER A 200 -10.98 -1.03 8.64
CA SER A 200 -11.53 -1.14 7.30
C SER A 200 -11.21 0.21 6.66
N ALA A 201 -10.10 0.32 5.93
CA ALA A 201 -9.61 1.57 5.35
C ALA A 201 -10.56 2.08 4.24
N SER A 202 -11.73 2.54 4.66
CA SER A 202 -12.66 3.35 3.91
C SER A 202 -12.28 4.81 4.15
N LEU A 203 -12.33 5.62 3.10
CA LEU A 203 -11.99 7.05 3.11
C LEU A 203 -12.95 7.90 3.96
N SER A 204 -13.96 7.30 4.58
CA SER A 204 -15.06 7.99 5.25
C SER A 204 -14.81 8.42 6.71
N GLN A 205 -13.62 8.31 7.31
CA GLN A 205 -13.43 8.73 8.71
C GLN A 205 -13.19 10.25 8.85
N PRO A 206 -14.12 11.02 9.44
CA PRO A 206 -13.90 12.42 9.79
C PRO A 206 -13.13 12.47 11.12
N GLY A 207 -11.98 13.13 11.13
CA GLY A 207 -11.24 13.40 12.36
C GLY A 207 -12.06 14.32 13.27
N THR A 208 -12.58 13.77 14.37
CA THR A 208 -13.08 14.56 15.50
C THR A 208 -11.90 15.23 16.17
N ARG A 209 -11.82 16.56 16.07
CA ARG A 209 -11.12 17.39 17.06
C ARG A 209 -12.06 17.73 18.20
#